data_AF-A0A9D2N4K9-F1
#
_entry.id   AF-A0A9D2N4K9-F1
#
_cell.length_a   1.000
_cell.length_b   1.000
_cell.length_c   1.000
_cell.angle_alpha   90.00
_cell.angle_beta   90.00
_cell.angle_gamma   90.00
#
_symmetry.space_group_name_H-M   'P 1'
#
loop_
_entity.id
_entity.type
_entity.pdbx_description
1 polymer ?
#
loop_
_entity_poly.entity_id
_entity_poly.type
_entity_poly.pdbx_seq_one_letter_code
_entity_poly.pdbx_strand_id
1 'polypeptide(L)'
;MKKGKLHLRKTGLPYLMLLPTFAVIGIFMIYPIFNTFLLSTQDYILTDPEAGKFIGLEHFKELLGDPTFLKAASNSLFWTVANVAIQAVLGLLVALLLNQKFKGRGVFRALLCRHLKTRTSVLRLLPASSV
;
A
#
# COMPACT_ATOMS: atom_id res chain seq x y z
N MET A 1 25.21 -18.50 -40.75
CA MET A 1 24.02 -19.08 -40.07
C MET A 1 24.44 -20.28 -39.21
N LYS A 2 24.61 -20.12 -37.89
CA LYS A 2 24.75 -21.25 -36.95
C LYS A 2 23.71 -21.09 -35.83
N LYS A 3 22.82 -22.08 -35.79
CA LYS A 3 21.57 -22.12 -35.02
C LYS A 3 21.83 -22.20 -33.52
N GLY A 4 20.87 -21.65 -32.78
CA GLY A 4 20.88 -21.52 -31.34
C GLY A 4 20.98 -22.82 -30.56
N LYS A 5 21.69 -22.72 -29.43
CA LYS A 5 21.52 -23.56 -28.26
C LYS A 5 21.68 -22.69 -27.02
N LEU A 6 20.64 -21.93 -26.70
CA LEU A 6 20.50 -21.32 -25.37
C LEU A 6 19.13 -21.72 -24.82
N HIS A 7 19.00 -23.00 -24.50
CA HIS A 7 17.80 -23.54 -23.88
C HIS A 7 18.19 -24.63 -22.88
N LEU A 8 17.81 -24.39 -21.63
CA LEU A 8 17.55 -25.41 -20.60
C LEU A 8 18.76 -26.08 -19.94
N ARG A 9 19.63 -25.32 -19.25
CA ARG A 9 20.28 -25.83 -18.02
C ARG A 9 20.55 -24.68 -17.06
N LYS A 10 19.55 -24.35 -16.24
CA LYS A 10 19.64 -23.87 -14.84
C LYS A 10 18.34 -23.17 -14.44
N THR A 11 17.25 -23.92 -14.41
CA THR A 11 15.95 -23.44 -13.91
C THR A 11 16.04 -22.97 -12.46
N GLY A 12 17.04 -23.39 -11.68
CA GLY A 12 17.26 -22.96 -10.30
C GLY A 12 18.05 -21.65 -10.09
N LEU A 13 18.85 -21.19 -11.08
CA LEU A 13 19.58 -19.91 -10.95
C LEU A 13 18.68 -18.68 -10.79
N PRO A 14 17.60 -18.50 -11.59
CA PRO A 14 16.73 -17.35 -11.41
C PRO A 14 16.01 -17.37 -10.04
N TYR A 15 15.63 -18.56 -9.53
CA TYR A 15 15.06 -18.66 -8.17
C TYR A 15 16.09 -18.36 -7.08
N LEU A 16 17.35 -18.78 -7.24
CA LEU A 16 18.43 -18.47 -6.29
C LEU A 16 18.73 -16.97 -6.23
N MET A 17 18.62 -16.26 -7.36
CA MET A 17 18.77 -14.79 -7.40
C MET A 17 17.54 -14.05 -6.82
N LEU A 18 16.36 -14.66 -6.87
CA LEU A 18 15.14 -14.13 -6.23
C LEU A 18 15.12 -14.40 -4.72
N LEU A 19 15.72 -15.50 -4.28
CA LEU A 19 15.75 -15.94 -2.88
C LEU A 19 16.22 -14.86 -1.89
N PRO A 20 17.34 -14.12 -2.09
CA PRO A 20 17.75 -13.08 -1.14
C PRO A 20 16.74 -11.93 -1.06
N THR A 21 16.12 -11.55 -2.18
CA THR A 21 15.09 -10.50 -2.19
C THR A 21 13.85 -10.94 -1.43
N PHE A 22 13.36 -12.16 -1.68
CA PHE A 22 12.22 -12.71 -0.94
C PHE A 22 12.54 -12.99 0.53
N ALA A 23 13.78 -13.37 0.85
CA ALA A 23 14.22 -13.58 2.23
C ALA A 23 14.23 -12.26 3.00
N VAL A 24 14.76 -11.18 2.41
CA VAL A 24 14.75 -9.86 3.05
C VAL A 24 13.32 -9.36 3.23
N ILE A 25 12.48 -9.38 2.18
CA ILE A 25 11.07 -8.96 2.28
C ILE A 25 10.33 -9.82 3.30
N GLY A 26 10.53 -11.14 3.25
CA GLY A 26 9.93 -12.10 4.15
C GLY A 26 10.30 -11.81 5.60
N ILE A 27 11.60 -11.70 5.93
CA ILE A 27 12.05 -11.42 7.29
C ILE A 27 11.49 -10.09 7.80
N PHE A 28 11.62 -9.01 7.02
CA PHE A 28 11.18 -7.68 7.43
C PHE A 28 9.65 -7.54 7.51
N MET A 29 8.88 -8.39 6.82
CA MET A 29 7.42 -8.39 6.89
C MET A 29 6.91 -9.34 7.97
N ILE A 30 7.47 -10.55 8.04
CA ILE A 30 7.04 -11.61 8.96
C ILE A 30 7.43 -11.27 10.39
N TYR A 31 8.63 -10.74 10.62
CA TYR A 31 9.11 -10.35 11.95
C TYR A 31 8.17 -9.37 12.69
N PRO A 32 7.78 -8.21 12.11
CA PRO A 32 6.85 -7.31 12.78
C PRO A 32 5.45 -7.92 12.88
N ILE A 33 4.98 -8.71 11.92
CA ILE A 33 3.66 -9.37 12.02
C ILE A 33 3.59 -10.28 13.25
N PHE A 34 4.59 -11.13 13.48
CA PHE A 34 4.61 -12.00 14.65
C PHE A 34 4.71 -11.19 15.95
N ASN A 35 5.56 -10.16 16.00
CA ASN A 35 5.66 -9.31 17.18
C ASN A 35 4.33 -8.57 17.46
N THR A 36 3.71 -7.96 16.44
CA THR A 36 2.41 -7.29 16.57
C THR A 36 1.31 -8.28 16.98
N PHE A 37 1.34 -9.51 16.49
CA PHE A 37 0.38 -10.53 16.89
C PHE A 37 0.51 -10.89 18.37
N LEU A 38 1.74 -11.13 18.85
CA LEU A 38 2.00 -11.40 20.27
C LEU A 38 1.62 -10.20 21.15
N LEU A 39 2.00 -9.00 20.74
CA LEU A 39 1.63 -7.74 21.40
C LEU A 39 0.11 -7.53 21.43
N SER A 40 -0.60 -7.91 20.37
CA SER A 40 -2.06 -7.75 20.31
C SER A 40 -2.83 -8.65 21.29
N THR A 41 -2.18 -9.71 21.81
CA THR A 41 -2.76 -10.64 22.81
C THR A 41 -2.28 -10.36 24.24
N GLN A 42 -1.39 -9.40 24.41
CA GLN A 42 -0.78 -9.06 25.69
C GLN A 42 -1.15 -7.62 26.05
N ASP A 43 -1.42 -7.36 27.32
CA ASP A 43 -1.68 -5.99 27.78
C ASP A 43 -0.36 -5.25 27.94
N TYR A 44 0.02 -4.55 26.88
CA TYR A 44 1.27 -3.82 26.79
C TYR A 44 1.01 -2.32 26.94
N ILE A 45 0.80 -1.89 28.18
CA ILE A 45 0.71 -0.48 28.54
C ILE A 45 2.13 0.05 28.72
N LEU A 46 2.56 0.98 27.87
CA LEU A 46 3.90 1.61 27.91
C LEU A 46 4.22 2.31 29.25
N THR A 47 3.21 2.52 30.09
CA THR A 47 3.25 3.27 31.34
C THR A 47 3.28 2.41 32.59
N ASP A 48 3.11 1.08 32.47
CA ASP A 48 2.98 0.17 33.61
C ASP A 48 4.15 -0.84 33.66
N PRO A 49 4.96 -0.88 34.74
CA PRO A 49 6.08 -1.82 34.87
C PRO A 49 5.67 -3.30 34.93
N GLU A 50 4.39 -3.61 35.20
CA GLU A 50 3.83 -4.96 35.17
C GLU A 50 3.14 -5.31 33.84
N ALA A 51 3.30 -4.47 32.80
CA ALA A 51 2.73 -4.68 31.47
C ALA A 51 3.38 -5.90 30.78
N GLY A 52 2.83 -7.07 31.09
CA GLY A 52 3.27 -8.35 30.54
C GLY A 52 2.28 -9.50 30.77
N LYS A 53 1.08 -9.21 31.30
CA LYS A 53 0.07 -10.24 31.52
C LYS A 53 -0.58 -10.60 30.19
N PHE A 54 -0.58 -11.89 29.88
CA PHE A 54 -1.27 -12.43 28.72
C PHE A 54 -2.77 -12.42 29.00
N ILE A 55 -3.46 -11.36 28.57
CA ILE A 55 -4.92 -11.17 28.78
C ILE A 55 -5.73 -11.80 27.62
N GLY A 56 -5.04 -12.39 26.64
CA GLY A 56 -5.67 -13.16 25.57
C GLY A 56 -6.56 -12.29 24.68
N LEU A 57 -7.87 -12.58 24.67
CA LEU A 57 -8.85 -11.91 23.80
C LEU A 57 -9.72 -10.86 24.52
N GLU A 58 -9.50 -10.59 25.81
CA GLU A 58 -10.31 -9.61 26.54
C GLU A 58 -10.14 -8.20 26.01
N HIS A 59 -8.92 -7.84 25.57
CA HIS A 59 -8.61 -6.56 24.93
C HIS A 59 -9.49 -6.32 23.68
N PHE A 60 -9.78 -7.36 22.90
CA PHE A 60 -10.68 -7.25 21.75
C PHE A 60 -12.14 -7.08 22.16
N LYS A 61 -12.58 -7.70 23.26
CA LYS A 61 -13.95 -7.54 23.77
C LYS A 61 -14.18 -6.12 24.28
N GLU A 62 -13.21 -5.54 24.98
CA GLU A 62 -13.28 -4.16 25.46
C GLU A 62 -13.30 -3.16 24.30
N LEU A 63 -12.43 -3.34 23.30
CA LEU A 63 -12.42 -2.52 22.09
C LEU A 63 -13.74 -2.59 21.30
N LEU A 64 -14.34 -3.78 21.20
CA LEU A 64 -15.63 -3.95 20.52
C LEU A 64 -16.82 -3.38 21.31
N GLY A 65 -16.68 -3.22 22.63
CA GLY A 65 -17.66 -2.57 23.49
C GLY A 65 -17.56 -1.04 23.52
N ASP A 66 -16.43 -0.46 23.09
CA ASP A 66 -16.22 0.99 23.09
C ASP A 66 -17.03 1.66 21.96
N PRO A 67 -18.00 2.56 22.29
CA PRO A 67 -18.76 3.29 21.28
C PRO A 67 -17.90 4.19 20.39
N THR A 68 -16.71 4.59 20.85
CA THR A 68 -15.75 5.39 20.07
C THR A 68 -15.13 4.56 18.96
N PHE A 69 -14.71 3.33 19.28
CA PHE A 69 -14.16 2.38 18.30
C PHE A 69 -15.21 2.03 17.24
N LEU A 70 -16.44 1.72 17.65
CA LEU A 70 -17.53 1.41 16.71
C LEU A 70 -17.87 2.59 15.79
N LYS A 71 -17.89 3.82 16.33
CA LYS A 71 -18.05 5.04 15.51
C LYS A 71 -16.89 5.20 14.52
N ALA A 72 -15.65 5.06 14.97
CA ALA A 72 -14.47 5.18 14.10
C ALA A 72 -14.44 4.11 12.99
N ALA A 73 -14.81 2.87 13.32
CA ALA A 73 -14.91 1.75 12.37
C ALA A 73 -15.99 2.01 11.32
N SER A 74 -17.20 2.43 11.75
CA SER A 74 -18.30 2.77 10.84
C SER A 74 -17.97 3.95 9.92
N ASN A 75 -17.30 4.99 10.46
CA ASN A 75 -16.89 6.15 9.67
C ASN A 75 -15.80 5.79 8.66
N SER A 76 -14.82 4.97 9.06
CA SER A 76 -13.77 4.47 8.16
C SER A 76 -14.38 3.63 7.04
N LEU A 77 -15.29 2.72 7.37
CA LEU A 77 -15.98 1.89 6.38
C LEU A 77 -16.81 2.74 5.42
N PHE A 78 -17.59 3.69 5.94
CA PHE A 78 -18.36 4.62 5.13
C PHE A 78 -17.46 5.42 4.19
N TRP A 79 -16.33 5.93 4.69
CA TRP A 79 -15.38 6.69 3.90
C TRP A 79 -14.73 5.83 2.80
N THR A 80 -14.29 4.62 3.11
CA THR A 80 -13.71 3.70 2.14
C THR A 80 -14.72 3.31 1.06
N VAL A 81 -15.95 2.96 1.44
CA VAL A 81 -17.00 2.57 0.49
C VAL A 81 -17.38 3.77 -0.39
N ALA A 82 -17.60 4.94 0.19
CA ALA A 82 -17.90 6.16 -0.55
C ALA A 82 -16.77 6.51 -1.53
N ASN A 83 -15.51 6.43 -1.08
CA ASN A 83 -14.35 6.72 -1.91
C ASN A 83 -14.23 5.75 -3.09
N VAL A 84 -14.34 4.44 -2.85
CA VAL A 84 -14.30 3.42 -3.90
C VAL A 84 -15.47 3.56 -4.87
N ALA A 85 -16.68 3.82 -4.37
CA ALA A 85 -17.87 4.04 -5.19
C ALA A 85 -17.70 5.27 -6.11
N ILE A 86 -17.25 6.39 -5.56
CA ILE A 86 -16.98 7.61 -6.34
C ILE A 86 -15.90 7.35 -7.39
N GLN A 87 -14.79 6.70 -7.03
CA GLN A 87 -13.73 6.35 -7.96
C GLN A 87 -14.23 5.43 -9.08
N ALA A 88 -15.07 4.43 -8.76
CA ALA A 88 -15.65 3.51 -9.72
C ALA A 88 -16.63 4.24 -10.67
N VAL A 89 -17.51 5.08 -10.14
CA VAL A 89 -18.47 5.87 -10.96
C VAL A 89 -17.73 6.83 -11.87
N LEU A 90 -16.75 7.59 -11.36
CA LEU A 90 -15.95 8.51 -12.17
C LEU A 90 -15.12 7.76 -13.22
N GLY A 91 -14.50 6.64 -12.84
CA GLY A 91 -13.76 5.78 -13.76
C GLY A 91 -14.64 5.23 -14.88
N LEU A 92 -15.85 4.79 -14.54
CA LEU A 92 -16.84 4.29 -15.50
C LEU A 92 -17.36 5.40 -16.41
N LEU A 93 -17.68 6.58 -15.88
CA LEU A 93 -18.10 7.73 -16.68
C LEU A 93 -17.03 8.13 -17.68
N VAL A 94 -15.76 8.18 -17.26
CA VAL A 94 -14.63 8.45 -18.15
C VAL A 94 -14.47 7.35 -19.19
N ALA A 95 -14.59 6.08 -18.81
CA ALA A 95 -14.51 4.95 -19.72
C ALA A 95 -15.62 4.99 -20.79
N LEU A 96 -16.86 5.30 -20.41
CA LEU A 96 -18.00 5.45 -21.32
C LEU A 96 -17.81 6.64 -22.28
N LEU A 97 -17.34 7.78 -21.76
CA LEU A 97 -16.98 8.95 -22.59
C LEU A 97 -15.89 8.63 -23.61
N LEU A 98 -14.95 7.76 -23.27
CA LEU A 98 -13.84 7.36 -24.13
C LEU A 98 -14.21 6.27 -25.16
N ASN A 99 -15.21 5.46 -24.82
CA ASN A 99 -15.77 4.41 -25.67
C ASN A 99 -16.65 5.01 -26.79
N GLN A 100 -17.37 6.10 -26.50
CA GLN A 100 -17.95 6.96 -27.53
C GLN A 100 -16.81 7.59 -28.38
N LYS A 101 -16.99 7.67 -29.71
CA LYS A 101 -16.05 8.32 -30.63
C LYS A 101 -16.02 9.84 -30.40
N PHE A 102 -15.51 10.32 -29.26
CA PHE A 102 -15.39 11.75 -28.96
C PHE A 102 -13.98 12.16 -28.53
N LYS A 103 -13.60 13.36 -28.97
CA LYS A 103 -12.27 14.02 -28.97
C LYS A 103 -11.67 14.34 -27.57
N GLY A 104 -12.11 13.70 -26.48
CA GLY A 104 -11.69 14.00 -25.10
C GLY A 104 -10.33 13.43 -24.66
N ARG A 105 -9.73 12.50 -25.44
CA ARG A 105 -8.44 11.84 -25.13
C ARG A 105 -7.29 12.81 -24.90
N GLY A 106 -7.29 13.96 -25.58
CA GLY A 106 -6.24 14.97 -25.48
C GLY A 106 -6.25 15.73 -24.15
N VAL A 107 -7.43 16.05 -23.62
CA VAL A 107 -7.58 16.90 -22.42
C VAL A 107 -7.16 16.15 -21.15
N PHE A 108 -7.55 14.88 -21.02
CA PHE A 108 -7.11 14.03 -19.91
C PHE A 108 -5.60 13.78 -19.92
N ARG A 109 -5.02 13.50 -21.10
CA ARG A 109 -3.57 13.30 -21.23
C ARG A 109 -2.78 14.58 -20.95
N ALA A 110 -3.30 15.75 -21.36
CA ALA A 110 -2.69 17.05 -21.10
C ALA A 110 -2.73 17.41 -19.60
N LEU A 111 -3.85 17.18 -18.90
CA LEU A 111 -3.97 17.45 -17.47
C LEU A 111 -3.10 16.50 -16.62
N LEU A 112 -3.09 15.21 -16.96
CA LEU A 112 -2.34 14.18 -16.23
C LEU A 112 -0.83 14.34 -16.42
N CYS A 113 -0.38 14.69 -17.63
CA CYS A 113 1.01 15.04 -17.90
C CYS A 113 1.42 16.35 -17.21
N ARG A 114 0.52 17.36 -17.17
CA ARG A 114 0.78 18.65 -16.51
C ARG A 114 1.03 18.50 -15.01
N HIS A 115 0.23 17.71 -14.30
CA HIS A 115 0.37 17.52 -12.85
C HIS A 115 1.64 16.75 -12.46
N LEU A 116 1.97 15.69 -13.20
CA LEU A 116 3.17 14.89 -12.94
C LEU A 116 4.46 15.67 -13.20
N LYS A 117 4.45 16.64 -14.14
CA LYS A 117 5.64 17.40 -14.52
C LYS A 117 5.94 18.59 -13.59
N THR A 118 4.98 19.06 -12.78
CA THR A 118 5.18 20.27 -11.96
C THR A 118 6.13 20.04 -10.77
N ARG A 119 6.16 18.83 -10.21
CA ARG A 119 6.95 18.54 -8.98
C ARG A 119 8.46 18.47 -9.22
N THR A 120 8.90 18.07 -10.41
CA THR A 120 10.33 17.88 -10.71
C THR A 120 11.02 19.17 -11.18
N SER A 121 10.27 20.17 -11.62
CA SER A 121 10.82 21.44 -12.10
C SER A 121 11.22 22.39 -10.98
N VAL A 122 10.46 22.44 -9.88
CA VAL A 122 10.75 23.35 -8.75
C VAL A 122 11.99 22.92 -7.96
N LEU A 123 12.19 21.61 -7.78
CA LEU A 123 13.39 21.07 -7.11
C LEU A 123 14.68 21.28 -7.94
N ARG A 124 14.55 21.48 -9.27
CA ARG A 124 15.68 21.76 -10.17
C ARG A 124 16.08 23.24 -10.20
N LEU A 125 15.25 24.14 -9.68
CA LEU A 125 15.50 25.59 -9.63
C LEU A 125 15.96 26.08 -8.25
N LEU A 126 16.16 25.20 -7.26
CA LEU A 126 16.92 25.55 -6.06
C LEU A 126 18.41 25.51 -6.43
N PRO A 127 19.07 26.65 -6.64
CA PRO A 127 20.49 26.66 -6.93
C PRO A 127 21.23 26.05 -5.74
N ALA A 128 22.17 25.15 -6.05
CA ALA A 128 23.18 24.65 -5.12
C ALA A 128 24.20 25.77 -4.78
N SER A 129 23.72 26.92 -4.32
CA SER A 129 24.53 28.09 -3.96
C SER A 129 24.35 28.51 -2.50
N SER A 130 23.85 27.61 -1.64
CA SER A 130 23.70 27.85 -0.20
C SER A 130 24.13 26.67 0.66
N VAL A 131 25.13 25.89 0.22
CA VAL A 131 26.00 25.06 1.07
C VAL A 131 27.42 25.17 0.56
#